data_AF-A0A8T7MLD4-F1
#
_entry.id   AF-A0A8T7MLD4-F1
#
_cell.length_a   1.000
_cell.length_b   1.000
_cell.length_c   1.000
_cell.angle_alpha   90.00
_cell.angle_beta   90.00
_cell.angle_gamma   90.00
#
_symmetry.space_group_name_H-M   'P 1'
#
loop_
_entity.id
_entity.type
_entity.pdbx_description
1 polymer ?
#
loop_
_entity_poly.entity_id
_entity_poly.type
_entity_poly.pdbx_seq_one_letter_code
_entity_poly.pdbx_strand_id
1 'polypeptide(L)'
;MQNKPRQVLALLIIGLLTAILLAGCNDPTPTQSGNTVAVGTVASTTAVSGTTANGGTTASGGTTASGGTTAVSGTTVSVGTTASGGTTVSGGTTASGGTTVSGGTTASGGTTVSVSSGTVACDKPVAAASNGKVYRIGILLQNSIADLIAAIDGFKKGMEQCGFIEGKNVKYDLQNALGDPPSYAILGKKFADDRVDLINAVGSNALLNAYNTNKDIGTPIVFTGIASPYVAIQGVIKTETDHGTNLTGIQSLVLPEDVFKLMLEVNPKIKNIGLVYNPGEPNSKYVHDLAAEVAKKLNLNLVEASVTKSDEVLTAAQSIVDKVDAFYTTTDITVVNALPSMVKVATENKKPLFASNATSAQSGAAVAYGLLYTEVGIVGAGKAAQILDGKKPGDIPIDRLKQLYLYINLKAADQMGLKIPDAVLNRATAKYDTIKQ
;
A
#
# COMPACT_ATOMS: atom_id res chain seq x y z
N MET A 1 3.99 63.47 49.71
CA MET A 1 3.00 63.40 50.82
C MET A 1 2.81 61.92 51.17
N GLN A 2 2.58 61.60 52.46
CA GLN A 2 1.86 60.45 53.04
C GLN A 2 1.82 59.06 52.32
N ASN A 3 1.96 57.91 53.01
CA ASN A 3 2.47 57.65 54.36
C ASN A 3 2.90 56.17 54.54
N LYS A 4 3.69 55.85 55.58
CA LYS A 4 4.17 54.48 55.93
C LYS A 4 3.55 53.93 57.23
N PRO A 5 3.51 52.60 57.44
CA PRO A 5 4.31 51.96 58.51
C PRO A 5 5.49 51.06 58.03
N ARG A 6 5.66 49.81 58.49
CA ARG A 6 6.69 49.35 59.46
C ARG A 6 7.52 48.19 58.82
N GLN A 7 8.71 47.76 59.27
CA GLN A 7 9.21 47.18 60.55
C GLN A 7 8.49 45.87 60.94
N VAL A 8 9.14 44.77 61.41
CA VAL A 8 10.20 44.61 62.44
C VAL A 8 10.92 43.23 62.30
N LEU A 9 12.28 43.17 62.45
CA LEU A 9 13.19 42.02 62.84
C LEU A 9 13.05 40.64 62.11
N ALA A 10 13.94 39.62 62.17
CA ALA A 10 15.38 39.38 62.49
C ALA A 10 15.78 37.99 61.86
N LEU A 11 16.86 37.22 62.12
CA LEU A 11 18.04 37.22 63.03
C LEU A 11 19.18 36.35 62.38
N LEU A 12 20.27 36.03 63.09
CA LEU A 12 21.31 35.03 62.71
C LEU A 12 21.31 33.79 63.63
N ILE A 13 21.92 32.68 63.18
CA ILE A 13 22.74 31.66 63.92
C ILE A 13 23.26 30.63 62.87
N ILE A 14 24.57 30.50 62.58
CA ILE A 14 25.59 29.59 63.19
C ILE A 14 25.17 28.10 63.18
N GLY A 15 25.96 27.10 62.76
CA GLY A 15 27.32 27.05 62.18
C GLY A 15 28.09 25.74 62.52
N LEU A 16 29.11 25.39 61.72
CA LEU A 16 30.13 24.31 61.90
C LEU A 16 29.78 22.81 61.64
N LEU A 17 30.73 22.15 60.94
CA LEU A 17 31.10 20.70 60.91
C LEU A 17 30.02 19.67 60.47
N THR A 18 30.34 18.50 59.89
CA THR A 18 31.62 17.75 59.82
C THR A 18 31.82 17.11 58.42
N ALA A 19 33.06 16.77 58.03
CA ALA A 19 33.36 16.08 56.77
C ALA A 19 33.64 14.58 56.98
N ILE A 20 33.14 13.72 56.08
CA ILE A 20 33.57 12.32 55.88
C ILE A 20 33.65 12.06 54.37
N LEU A 21 34.76 11.50 53.90
CA LEU A 21 34.89 10.95 52.55
C LEU A 21 34.28 9.55 52.47
N LEU A 22 33.52 9.27 51.43
CA LEU A 22 33.36 7.93 50.85
C LEU A 22 33.01 8.09 49.37
N ALA A 23 33.71 7.34 48.51
CA ALA A 23 33.48 7.37 47.07
C ALA A 23 32.49 6.26 46.66
N GLY A 24 31.48 6.61 45.86
CA GLY A 24 30.51 5.67 45.30
C GLY A 24 29.38 6.42 44.61
N CYS A 25 29.00 5.96 43.40
CA CYS A 25 27.90 6.46 42.59
C CYS A 25 27.91 7.97 42.27
N ASN A 26 28.51 8.34 41.13
CA ASN A 26 28.02 9.51 40.39
C ASN A 26 26.72 9.11 39.68
N ASP A 27 25.60 9.74 40.03
CA ASP A 27 24.36 9.62 39.26
C ASP A 27 24.52 10.19 37.83
N PRO A 28 23.84 9.62 36.81
CA PRO A 28 23.84 10.18 35.48
C PRO A 28 23.02 11.47 35.44
N THR A 29 23.70 12.62 35.38
CA THR A 29 23.05 13.93 35.19
C THR A 29 22.20 13.93 33.90
N PRO A 30 20.92 14.33 33.96
CA PRO A 30 20.08 14.42 32.77
C PRO A 30 20.64 15.42 31.74
N THR A 31 20.87 14.97 30.52
CA THR A 31 21.26 15.84 29.40
C THR A 31 20.10 16.74 29.00
N GLN A 32 20.33 18.07 29.02
CA GLN A 32 19.35 19.04 28.56
C GLN A 32 19.26 19.10 27.03
N SER A 33 18.16 19.69 26.53
CA SER A 33 17.88 19.85 25.11
C SER A 33 18.98 20.58 24.34
N GLY A 34 19.32 20.10 23.14
CA GLY A 34 20.10 20.85 22.14
C GLY A 34 21.52 20.37 21.84
N ASN A 35 22.06 19.36 22.53
CA ASN A 35 23.46 18.92 22.33
C ASN A 35 23.63 17.80 21.28
N THR A 36 24.71 17.87 20.50
CA THR A 36 25.20 16.79 19.64
C THR A 36 26.02 15.79 20.45
N VAL A 37 25.80 14.49 20.26
CA VAL A 37 26.58 13.42 20.91
C VAL A 37 27.87 13.16 20.12
N ALA A 38 29.00 13.01 20.81
CA ALA A 38 30.30 12.76 20.19
C ALA A 38 30.49 11.30 19.74
N VAL A 39 31.21 11.12 18.63
CA VAL A 39 31.55 9.82 18.04
C VAL A 39 32.26 8.91 19.06
N GLY A 40 31.81 7.66 19.18
CA GLY A 40 32.38 6.66 20.10
C GLY A 40 31.72 6.56 21.48
N THR A 41 30.67 7.34 21.76
CA THR A 41 29.98 7.30 23.05
C THR A 41 28.92 6.18 23.11
N VAL A 42 28.99 5.32 24.14
CA VAL A 42 27.91 4.36 24.48
C VAL A 42 26.92 5.06 25.42
N ALA A 43 25.71 5.37 24.93
CA ALA A 43 24.68 6.06 25.69
C ALA A 43 23.74 5.07 26.40
N SER A 44 23.78 5.02 27.73
CA SER A 44 23.00 4.08 28.55
C SER A 44 21.84 4.73 29.34
N THR A 45 21.18 5.72 28.76
CA THR A 45 19.92 6.31 29.27
C THR A 45 19.08 6.87 28.12
N THR A 46 17.77 7.03 28.35
CA THR A 46 16.75 7.51 27.40
C THR A 46 17.16 8.78 26.63
N ALA A 47 17.09 8.74 25.31
CA ALA A 47 17.28 9.91 24.46
C ALA A 47 16.03 10.80 24.46
N VAL A 48 16.22 12.12 24.61
CA VAL A 48 15.12 13.10 24.64
C VAL A 48 14.86 13.66 23.22
N SER A 49 13.63 14.10 22.99
CA SER A 49 13.15 14.71 21.74
C SER A 49 14.13 15.71 21.11
N GLY A 50 14.30 15.64 19.79
CA GLY A 50 15.19 16.52 19.02
C GLY A 50 16.66 16.10 18.91
N THR A 51 17.06 14.96 19.51
CA THR A 51 18.44 14.46 19.40
C THR A 51 18.73 13.89 18.00
N THR A 52 19.85 14.28 17.39
CA THR A 52 20.37 13.67 16.14
C THR A 52 21.66 12.91 16.43
N ALA A 53 21.70 11.62 16.10
CA ALA A 53 22.88 10.76 16.19
C ALA A 53 23.55 10.63 14.82
N ASN A 54 24.88 10.66 14.78
CA ASN A 54 25.67 10.67 13.54
C ASN A 54 26.85 9.69 13.66
N GLY A 55 27.02 8.82 12.66
CA GLY A 55 28.27 8.08 12.39
C GLY A 55 28.89 7.29 13.54
N GLY A 56 28.50 6.01 13.69
CA GLY A 56 29.24 5.05 14.54
C GLY A 56 28.78 4.94 16.00
N THR A 57 27.61 5.48 16.35
CA THR A 57 26.97 5.24 17.66
C THR A 57 26.22 3.90 17.68
N THR A 58 26.47 3.07 18.69
CA THR A 58 25.71 1.85 18.98
C THR A 58 24.79 2.07 20.18
N ALA A 59 23.49 1.78 20.04
CA ALA A 59 22.53 1.84 21.14
C ALA A 59 22.23 0.42 21.66
N SER A 60 22.44 0.19 22.95
CA SER A 60 22.33 -1.14 23.58
C SER A 60 21.59 -1.09 24.91
N GLY A 61 20.46 -1.81 24.99
CA GLY A 61 19.69 -2.01 26.22
C GLY A 61 18.63 -0.94 26.48
N GLY A 62 17.35 -1.28 26.23
CA GLY A 62 16.20 -0.57 26.81
C GLY A 62 15.93 0.87 26.34
N THR A 63 16.62 1.37 25.31
CA THR A 63 16.40 2.72 24.78
C THR A 63 15.05 2.86 24.07
N THR A 64 14.24 3.82 24.53
CA THR A 64 13.04 4.32 23.82
C THR A 64 13.38 5.60 23.06
N ALA A 65 12.93 5.72 21.81
CA ALA A 65 13.06 6.94 21.01
C ALA A 65 11.69 7.62 20.81
N SER A 66 11.61 8.91 21.12
CA SER A 66 10.38 9.70 21.02
C SER A 66 10.66 11.14 20.58
N GLY A 67 9.91 11.62 19.59
CA GLY A 67 9.93 13.03 19.16
C GLY A 67 11.03 13.36 18.14
N GLY A 68 10.73 13.13 16.87
CA GLY A 68 11.50 13.71 15.74
C GLY A 68 12.88 13.12 15.48
N THR A 69 13.27 12.04 16.15
CA THR A 69 14.53 11.33 15.89
C THR A 69 14.60 10.77 14.48
N THR A 70 15.68 11.08 13.76
CA THR A 70 16.04 10.48 12.46
C THR A 70 17.32 9.67 12.62
N ALA A 71 17.31 8.41 12.20
CA ALA A 71 18.50 7.55 12.19
C ALA A 71 19.04 7.42 10.75
N VAL A 72 20.33 7.69 10.56
CA VAL A 72 20.99 7.67 9.25
C VAL A 72 22.37 7.00 9.32
N SER A 73 22.70 6.28 8.24
CA SER A 73 24.04 5.74 7.91
C SER A 73 24.83 5.05 9.03
N GLY A 74 24.74 3.71 9.09
CA GLY A 74 25.67 2.89 9.87
C GLY A 74 25.31 2.68 11.35
N THR A 75 24.08 2.96 11.77
CA THR A 75 23.59 2.68 13.14
C THR A 75 23.07 1.25 13.24
N THR A 76 23.65 0.43 14.13
CA THR A 76 23.09 -0.88 14.52
C THR A 76 22.20 -0.72 15.75
N VAL A 77 20.93 -1.14 15.64
CA VAL A 77 19.96 -1.10 16.74
C VAL A 77 19.66 -2.53 17.20
N SER A 78 19.79 -2.80 18.49
CA SER A 78 19.57 -4.13 19.07
C SER A 78 18.17 -4.32 19.67
N VAL A 79 17.86 -5.58 20.01
CA VAL A 79 16.57 -6.09 20.48
C VAL A 79 15.92 -5.20 21.56
N GLY A 80 14.62 -4.92 21.41
CA GLY A 80 13.78 -4.25 22.42
C GLY A 80 13.55 -2.76 22.22
N THR A 81 13.99 -2.17 21.09
CA THR A 81 13.83 -0.73 20.81
C THR A 81 12.44 -0.42 20.23
N THR A 82 11.76 0.61 20.77
CA THR A 82 10.51 1.15 20.21
C THR A 82 10.74 2.56 19.63
N ALA A 83 10.30 2.78 18.39
CA ALA A 83 10.30 4.09 17.72
C ALA A 83 8.87 4.64 17.63
N SER A 84 8.72 5.97 17.77
CA SER A 84 7.40 6.62 17.70
C SER A 84 7.51 8.09 17.24
N GLY A 85 6.53 8.56 16.48
CA GLY A 85 6.41 9.96 16.07
C GLY A 85 7.38 10.41 14.97
N GLY A 86 7.17 9.91 13.74
CA GLY A 86 7.79 10.47 12.53
C GLY A 86 9.18 9.95 12.15
N THR A 87 9.65 8.86 12.75
CA THR A 87 10.97 8.28 12.47
C THR A 87 10.96 7.37 11.23
N THR A 88 11.88 7.59 10.29
CA THR A 88 12.20 6.65 9.21
C THR A 88 13.15 5.55 9.71
N VAL A 89 12.87 4.29 9.35
CA VAL A 89 13.69 3.12 9.70
C VAL A 89 13.93 2.25 8.47
N SER A 90 15.12 1.67 8.36
CA SER A 90 15.54 0.74 7.30
C SER A 90 16.45 -0.36 7.89
N GLY A 91 16.91 -1.30 7.05
CA GLY A 91 17.99 -2.23 7.42
C GLY A 91 17.58 -3.44 8.27
N GLY A 92 16.32 -3.89 8.19
CA GLY A 92 15.89 -5.15 8.81
C GLY A 92 15.44 -5.07 10.27
N THR A 93 15.24 -3.86 10.80
CA THR A 93 14.69 -3.62 12.14
C THR A 93 13.20 -4.06 12.22
N THR A 94 12.69 -4.31 13.43
CA THR A 94 11.25 -4.56 13.67
C THR A 94 10.52 -3.26 14.00
N ALA A 95 9.35 -3.03 13.41
CA ALA A 95 8.50 -1.86 13.68
C ALA A 95 7.10 -2.24 14.19
N SER A 96 6.60 -1.45 15.15
CA SER A 96 5.29 -1.57 15.80
C SER A 96 4.57 -0.21 15.85
N GLY A 97 3.31 -0.20 16.29
CA GLY A 97 2.65 1.03 16.79
C GLY A 97 2.28 2.09 15.74
N GLY A 98 1.90 1.67 14.52
CA GLY A 98 1.45 2.60 13.46
C GLY A 98 2.58 3.32 12.71
N THR A 99 3.80 2.78 12.78
CA THR A 99 5.00 3.37 12.17
C THR A 99 5.11 3.09 10.66
N THR A 100 5.35 4.13 9.85
CA THR A 100 5.65 4.02 8.42
C THR A 100 7.05 3.43 8.19
N VAL A 101 7.18 2.44 7.30
CA VAL A 101 8.46 1.73 7.03
C VAL A 101 8.66 1.39 5.55
N SER A 102 9.92 1.19 5.17
CA SER A 102 10.36 0.81 3.82
C SER A 102 11.56 -0.16 3.85
N GLY A 103 11.74 -0.93 2.76
CA GLY A 103 12.99 -1.62 2.41
C GLY A 103 13.51 -2.67 3.40
N GLY A 104 13.10 -3.93 3.23
CA GLY A 104 13.65 -5.08 3.97
C GLY A 104 13.27 -5.14 5.45
N THR A 105 12.42 -4.23 5.91
CA THR A 105 12.01 -4.04 7.32
C THR A 105 10.88 -5.01 7.68
N THR A 106 10.85 -5.47 8.94
CA THR A 106 9.83 -6.43 9.43
C THR A 106 8.75 -5.69 10.22
N ALA A 107 7.49 -5.87 9.85
CA ALA A 107 6.34 -5.18 10.44
C ALA A 107 5.49 -6.15 11.28
N SER A 108 5.23 -5.78 12.54
CA SER A 108 4.41 -6.55 13.47
C SER A 108 3.36 -5.65 14.15
N GLY A 109 2.41 -6.25 14.88
CA GLY A 109 1.48 -5.49 15.73
C GLY A 109 0.57 -4.50 14.98
N GLY A 110 0.07 -4.88 13.80
CA GLY A 110 -0.89 -4.09 13.01
C GLY A 110 -0.29 -3.03 12.08
N THR A 111 1.00 -2.71 12.24
CA THR A 111 1.77 -1.65 11.55
C THR A 111 1.50 -1.51 10.05
N THR A 112 1.28 -0.26 9.62
CA THR A 112 0.94 0.14 8.25
C THR A 112 2.19 0.46 7.43
N VAL A 113 2.67 -0.53 6.68
CA VAL A 113 3.75 -0.37 5.69
C VAL A 113 3.31 0.58 4.57
N SER A 114 3.62 1.86 4.76
CA SER A 114 3.47 2.92 3.75
C SER A 114 4.83 3.10 3.07
N VAL A 115 5.04 2.43 1.94
CA VAL A 115 6.32 2.49 1.22
C VAL A 115 6.48 3.91 0.65
N SER A 116 7.29 4.73 1.32
CA SER A 116 7.49 6.14 0.95
C SER A 116 8.58 6.34 -0.12
N SER A 117 8.67 5.42 -1.08
CA SER A 117 9.03 5.76 -2.46
C SER A 117 7.90 6.62 -3.02
N GLY A 118 7.92 7.91 -2.66
CA GLY A 118 6.76 8.79 -2.76
C GLY A 118 6.30 9.00 -4.21
N THR A 119 5.36 8.17 -4.67
CA THR A 119 4.72 8.32 -5.96
C THR A 119 4.09 9.71 -6.05
N VAL A 120 4.49 10.45 -7.10
CA VAL A 120 4.07 11.82 -7.37
C VAL A 120 3.02 11.77 -8.48
N ALA A 121 1.82 12.30 -8.21
CA ALA A 121 0.77 12.43 -9.21
C ALA A 121 1.07 13.55 -10.24
N CYS A 122 1.65 14.66 -9.78
CA CYS A 122 2.03 15.81 -10.61
C CYS A 122 3.35 16.42 -10.10
N ASP A 123 4.34 16.62 -10.99
CA ASP A 123 5.64 17.23 -10.64
C ASP A 123 5.52 18.65 -10.06
N LYS A 124 4.41 19.33 -10.37
CA LYS A 124 4.00 20.63 -9.85
C LYS A 124 2.48 20.60 -9.64
N PRO A 125 1.94 21.26 -8.61
CA PRO A 125 0.50 21.47 -8.52
C PRO A 125 -0.03 22.18 -9.78
N VAL A 126 -1.16 21.72 -10.30
CA VAL A 126 -1.92 22.45 -11.32
C VAL A 126 -2.37 23.76 -10.70
N ALA A 127 -2.35 24.84 -11.48
CA ALA A 127 -2.84 26.14 -11.03
C ALA A 127 -4.37 26.06 -10.83
N ALA A 128 -4.78 25.76 -9.59
CA ALA A 128 -6.18 25.67 -9.19
C ALA A 128 -6.99 26.87 -9.72
N ALA A 129 -8.05 26.58 -10.47
CA ALA A 129 -8.82 27.53 -11.25
C ALA A 129 -9.03 28.87 -10.52
N SER A 130 -8.34 29.91 -10.99
CA SER A 130 -8.14 31.20 -10.30
C SER A 130 -9.41 32.05 -10.14
N ASN A 131 -10.54 31.52 -10.61
CA ASN A 131 -11.88 32.07 -10.60
C ASN A 131 -12.83 31.31 -9.63
N GLY A 132 -12.28 30.50 -8.72
CA GLY A 132 -13.02 29.92 -7.59
C GLY A 132 -13.92 28.73 -7.95
N LYS A 133 -13.68 28.07 -9.08
CA LYS A 133 -14.42 26.86 -9.48
C LYS A 133 -14.17 25.73 -8.46
N VAL A 134 -15.26 25.15 -7.96
CA VAL A 134 -15.23 23.88 -7.22
C VAL A 134 -15.57 22.74 -8.18
N TYR A 135 -14.57 21.96 -8.55
CA TYR A 135 -14.74 20.81 -9.44
C TYR A 135 -15.53 19.69 -8.75
N ARG A 136 -16.40 19.02 -9.51
CA ARG A 136 -17.16 17.83 -9.08
C ARG A 136 -16.55 16.59 -9.70
N ILE A 137 -16.09 15.65 -8.88
CA ILE A 137 -15.58 14.36 -9.37
C ILE A 137 -16.51 13.25 -8.88
N GLY A 138 -17.19 12.58 -9.81
CA GLY A 138 -17.88 11.33 -9.50
C GLY A 138 -16.87 10.20 -9.35
N ILE A 139 -17.01 9.37 -8.32
CA ILE A 139 -16.21 8.14 -8.18
C ILE A 139 -17.16 6.96 -8.26
N LEU A 140 -17.10 6.18 -9.35
CA LEU A 140 -17.86 4.94 -9.49
C LEU A 140 -17.01 3.77 -9.01
N LEU A 141 -17.35 3.24 -7.83
CA LEU A 141 -16.69 2.08 -7.22
C LEU A 141 -17.42 0.79 -7.57
N GLN A 142 -16.68 -0.23 -8.04
CA GLN A 142 -17.24 -1.54 -8.35
C GLN A 142 -17.80 -2.26 -7.12
N ASN A 143 -16.99 -2.42 -6.08
CA ASN A 143 -17.37 -2.99 -4.78
C ASN A 143 -16.32 -2.62 -3.71
N SER A 144 -16.62 -2.88 -2.44
CA SER A 144 -15.83 -2.43 -1.28
C SER A 144 -14.55 -3.24 -0.99
N ILE A 145 -13.87 -3.83 -1.99
CA ILE A 145 -12.63 -4.59 -1.71
C ILE A 145 -11.47 -3.65 -1.34
N ALA A 146 -10.61 -4.11 -0.44
CA ALA A 146 -9.52 -3.32 0.14
C ALA A 146 -8.61 -2.66 -0.91
N ASP A 147 -8.29 -3.37 -1.99
CA ASP A 147 -7.44 -2.84 -3.07
C ASP A 147 -8.14 -1.71 -3.86
N LEU A 148 -9.45 -1.79 -4.12
CA LEU A 148 -10.17 -0.70 -4.80
C LEU A 148 -10.42 0.50 -3.89
N ILE A 149 -10.64 0.29 -2.58
CA ILE A 149 -10.68 1.37 -1.60
C ILE A 149 -9.31 2.07 -1.52
N ALA A 150 -8.21 1.31 -1.45
CA ALA A 150 -6.86 1.84 -1.44
C ALA A 150 -6.54 2.67 -2.69
N ALA A 151 -7.11 2.32 -3.86
CA ALA A 151 -7.02 3.15 -5.07
C ALA A 151 -7.81 4.46 -4.98
N ILE A 152 -8.95 4.50 -4.29
CA ILE A 152 -9.70 5.75 -4.05
C ILE A 152 -8.93 6.68 -3.10
N ASP A 153 -8.40 6.15 -2.00
CA ASP A 153 -7.57 6.91 -1.07
C ASP A 153 -6.31 7.46 -1.75
N GLY A 154 -5.68 6.63 -2.59
CA GLY A 154 -4.58 7.03 -3.46
C GLY A 154 -4.96 8.12 -4.46
N PHE A 155 -6.14 8.01 -5.10
CA PHE A 155 -6.63 9.00 -6.04
C PHE A 155 -6.88 10.35 -5.35
N LYS A 156 -7.58 10.36 -4.21
CA LYS A 156 -7.78 11.59 -3.41
C LYS A 156 -6.44 12.24 -3.02
N LYS A 157 -5.49 11.45 -2.53
CA LYS A 157 -4.14 11.92 -2.16
C LYS A 157 -3.34 12.46 -3.36
N GLY A 158 -3.44 11.81 -4.52
CA GLY A 158 -2.79 12.29 -5.74
C GLY A 158 -3.42 13.58 -6.27
N MET A 159 -4.74 13.73 -6.15
CA MET A 159 -5.43 14.98 -6.50
C MET A 159 -4.98 16.12 -5.57
N GLU A 160 -4.80 15.87 -4.27
CA GLU A 160 -4.23 16.84 -3.34
C GLU A 160 -2.79 17.25 -3.71
N GLN A 161 -1.92 16.29 -4.06
CA GLN A 161 -0.57 16.59 -4.60
C GLN A 161 -0.63 17.48 -5.85
N CYS A 162 -1.61 17.26 -6.73
CA CYS A 162 -1.86 18.06 -7.92
C CYS A 162 -2.56 19.41 -7.64
N GLY A 163 -2.84 19.78 -6.38
CA GLY A 163 -3.44 21.07 -6.00
C GLY A 163 -4.97 21.07 -5.82
N PHE A 164 -5.63 19.91 -5.95
CA PHE A 164 -7.08 19.77 -5.79
C PHE A 164 -7.40 19.27 -4.37
N ILE A 165 -7.72 20.22 -3.49
CA ILE A 165 -7.94 20.01 -2.05
C ILE A 165 -9.44 19.90 -1.76
N GLU A 166 -9.85 18.79 -1.16
CA GLU A 166 -11.24 18.48 -0.84
C GLU A 166 -11.87 19.59 0.03
N GLY A 167 -13.09 20.00 -0.34
CA GLY A 167 -13.82 21.06 0.34
C GLY A 167 -13.37 22.50 -0.01
N LYS A 168 -12.20 22.69 -0.65
CA LYS A 168 -11.74 24.00 -1.14
C LYS A 168 -12.07 24.22 -2.61
N ASN A 169 -11.55 23.37 -3.49
CA ASN A 169 -11.68 23.48 -4.95
C ASN A 169 -12.08 22.16 -5.63
N VAL A 170 -12.24 21.07 -4.88
CA VAL A 170 -12.83 19.82 -5.38
C VAL A 170 -13.82 19.23 -4.38
N LYS A 171 -14.85 18.56 -4.89
CA LYS A 171 -15.78 17.70 -4.13
C LYS A 171 -15.89 16.35 -4.83
N TYR A 172 -15.82 15.27 -4.04
CA TYR A 172 -16.01 13.92 -4.54
C TYR A 172 -17.42 13.43 -4.23
N ASP A 173 -18.06 12.79 -5.21
CA ASP A 173 -19.31 12.06 -5.05
C ASP A 173 -19.03 10.56 -5.23
N LEU A 174 -18.75 9.88 -4.11
CA LEU A 174 -18.41 8.46 -4.09
C LEU A 174 -19.69 7.62 -4.10
N GLN A 175 -19.86 6.86 -5.18
CA GLN A 175 -21.00 5.96 -5.40
C GLN A 175 -20.49 4.53 -5.59
N ASN A 176 -21.03 3.60 -4.81
CA ASN A 176 -20.60 2.21 -4.78
C ASN A 176 -21.70 1.32 -5.37
N ALA A 177 -21.38 0.60 -6.46
CA ALA A 177 -22.32 -0.30 -7.12
C ALA A 177 -22.49 -1.64 -6.38
N LEU A 178 -21.69 -1.93 -5.35
CA LEU A 178 -21.78 -3.14 -4.51
C LEU A 178 -21.72 -4.47 -5.30
N GLY A 179 -21.16 -4.46 -6.52
CA GLY A 179 -21.17 -5.59 -7.44
C GLY A 179 -22.41 -5.68 -8.36
N ASP A 180 -23.50 -4.98 -8.05
CA ASP A 180 -24.83 -5.14 -8.66
C ASP A 180 -24.94 -4.54 -10.08
N PRO A 181 -25.19 -5.34 -11.15
CA PRO A 181 -25.20 -4.85 -12.53
C PRO A 181 -26.19 -3.71 -12.84
N PRO A 182 -27.47 -3.73 -12.38
CA PRO A 182 -28.38 -2.60 -12.50
C PRO A 182 -27.85 -1.29 -11.89
N SER A 183 -27.22 -1.36 -10.71
CA SER A 183 -26.75 -0.18 -9.98
C SER A 183 -25.72 0.64 -10.75
N TYR A 184 -24.78 0.00 -11.48
CA TYR A 184 -23.78 0.76 -12.25
C TYR A 184 -24.40 1.66 -13.33
N ALA A 185 -25.47 1.23 -14.00
CA ALA A 185 -26.11 2.02 -15.05
C ALA A 185 -26.84 3.24 -14.47
N ILE A 186 -27.49 3.06 -13.32
CA ILE A 186 -28.15 4.13 -12.57
C ILE A 186 -27.11 5.16 -12.08
N LEU A 187 -26.01 4.70 -11.48
CA LEU A 187 -24.95 5.56 -10.95
C LEU A 187 -24.14 6.25 -12.07
N GLY A 188 -23.88 5.57 -13.18
CA GLY A 188 -23.24 6.17 -14.37
C GLY A 188 -24.09 7.30 -14.97
N LYS A 189 -25.41 7.10 -15.04
CA LYS A 189 -26.35 8.16 -15.46
C LYS A 189 -26.46 9.29 -14.43
N LYS A 190 -26.47 9.00 -13.12
CA LYS A 190 -26.49 10.01 -12.04
C LYS A 190 -25.39 11.04 -12.25
N PHE A 191 -24.15 10.61 -12.51
CA PHE A 191 -23.02 11.52 -12.73
C PHE A 191 -23.17 12.43 -13.96
N ALA A 192 -23.83 11.95 -15.01
CA ALA A 192 -24.16 12.76 -16.17
C ALA A 192 -25.23 13.83 -15.84
N ASP A 193 -26.30 13.45 -15.13
CA ASP A 193 -27.39 14.35 -14.75
C ASP A 193 -26.92 15.43 -13.74
N ASP A 194 -26.07 15.04 -12.78
CA ASP A 194 -25.41 15.94 -11.81
C ASP A 194 -24.32 16.83 -12.46
N ARG A 195 -23.96 16.54 -13.71
CA ARG A 195 -22.92 17.21 -14.51
C ARG A 195 -21.60 17.33 -13.75
N VAL A 196 -21.02 16.17 -13.41
CA VAL A 196 -19.65 16.12 -12.87
C VAL A 196 -18.63 16.57 -13.91
N ASP A 197 -17.52 17.15 -13.48
CA ASP A 197 -16.42 17.57 -14.36
C ASP A 197 -15.60 16.36 -14.84
N LEU A 198 -15.58 15.27 -14.06
CA LEU A 198 -14.83 14.06 -14.33
C LEU A 198 -15.42 12.87 -13.55
N ILE A 199 -15.36 11.67 -14.12
CA ILE A 199 -15.66 10.40 -13.45
C ILE A 199 -14.36 9.62 -13.24
N ASN A 200 -14.03 9.28 -11.99
CA ASN A 200 -13.05 8.24 -11.69
C ASN A 200 -13.77 6.89 -11.65
N ALA A 201 -13.38 5.97 -12.53
CA ALA A 201 -13.99 4.64 -12.65
C ALA A 201 -13.08 3.58 -12.02
N VAL A 202 -13.53 2.98 -10.92
CA VAL A 202 -12.72 2.10 -10.08
C VAL A 202 -13.19 0.65 -10.23
N GLY A 203 -12.48 -0.10 -11.08
CA GLY A 203 -12.80 -1.48 -11.47
C GLY A 203 -13.45 -1.63 -12.85
N SER A 204 -13.34 -2.83 -13.42
CA SER A 204 -13.76 -3.20 -14.79
C SER A 204 -15.21 -2.81 -15.11
N ASN A 205 -16.15 -3.19 -14.24
CA ASN A 205 -17.58 -2.98 -14.46
C ASN A 205 -17.98 -1.52 -14.23
N ALA A 206 -17.23 -0.80 -13.38
CA ALA A 206 -17.37 0.64 -13.23
C ALA A 206 -16.97 1.37 -14.52
N LEU A 207 -15.82 1.03 -15.14
CA LEU A 207 -15.43 1.64 -16.42
C LEU A 207 -16.42 1.33 -17.54
N LEU A 208 -16.84 0.07 -17.69
CA LEU A 208 -17.80 -0.32 -18.75
C LEU A 208 -19.10 0.50 -18.68
N ASN A 209 -19.68 0.63 -17.48
CA ASN A 209 -20.94 1.35 -17.31
C ASN A 209 -20.77 2.87 -17.31
N ALA A 210 -19.70 3.41 -16.72
CA ALA A 210 -19.38 4.84 -16.83
C ALA A 210 -19.22 5.24 -18.31
N TYR A 211 -18.46 4.46 -19.09
CA TYR A 211 -18.31 4.67 -20.53
C TYR A 211 -19.64 4.58 -21.26
N ASN A 212 -20.38 3.48 -21.13
CA ASN A 212 -21.65 3.27 -21.84
C ASN A 212 -22.70 4.36 -21.55
N THR A 213 -22.71 4.93 -20.35
CA THR A 213 -23.66 5.98 -19.94
C THR A 213 -23.21 7.40 -20.29
N ASN A 214 -21.90 7.66 -20.46
CA ASN A 214 -21.36 9.01 -20.65
C ASN A 214 -20.67 9.26 -22.00
N LYS A 215 -20.40 8.22 -22.80
CA LYS A 215 -19.68 8.33 -24.09
C LYS A 215 -20.28 9.34 -25.08
N ASP A 216 -21.61 9.44 -25.13
CA ASP A 216 -22.32 10.35 -26.05
C ASP A 216 -22.52 11.76 -25.46
N ILE A 217 -22.28 11.90 -24.15
CA ILE A 217 -22.38 13.15 -23.38
C ILE A 217 -21.00 13.85 -23.30
N GLY A 218 -19.92 13.08 -23.42
CA GLY A 218 -18.54 13.57 -23.43
C GLY A 218 -17.92 13.76 -22.04
N THR A 219 -18.60 13.35 -20.96
CA THR A 219 -18.06 13.42 -19.59
C THR A 219 -16.70 12.71 -19.53
N PRO A 220 -15.63 13.35 -19.06
CA PRO A 220 -14.32 12.73 -18.94
C PRO A 220 -14.28 11.56 -17.97
N ILE A 221 -13.56 10.50 -18.32
CA ILE A 221 -13.38 9.29 -17.51
C ILE A 221 -11.90 9.03 -17.27
N VAL A 222 -11.52 8.78 -16.01
CA VAL A 222 -10.19 8.27 -15.63
C VAL A 222 -10.36 6.96 -14.90
N PHE A 223 -9.87 5.86 -15.48
CA PHE A 223 -9.98 4.54 -14.86
C PHE A 223 -8.76 4.16 -14.01
N THR A 224 -9.03 3.40 -12.95
CA THR A 224 -8.04 2.89 -11.98
C THR A 224 -8.46 1.51 -11.47
N GLY A 225 -7.49 0.63 -11.20
CA GLY A 225 -7.75 -0.71 -10.67
C GLY A 225 -8.33 -1.69 -11.68
N ILE A 226 -7.87 -1.62 -12.93
CA ILE A 226 -8.33 -2.45 -14.06
C ILE A 226 -7.12 -3.10 -14.72
N ALA A 227 -7.09 -4.43 -14.85
CA ALA A 227 -5.97 -5.13 -15.46
C ALA A 227 -5.81 -4.75 -16.94
N SER A 228 -6.83 -5.01 -17.76
CA SER A 228 -6.89 -4.64 -19.18
C SER A 228 -8.13 -3.79 -19.47
N PRO A 229 -7.97 -2.54 -19.93
CA PRO A 229 -9.09 -1.72 -20.40
C PRO A 229 -9.61 -2.19 -21.76
N TYR A 230 -8.74 -2.81 -22.58
CA TYR A 230 -9.06 -3.34 -23.91
C TYR A 230 -10.16 -4.41 -23.88
N VAL A 231 -10.14 -5.31 -22.88
CA VAL A 231 -11.19 -6.33 -22.71
C VAL A 231 -12.43 -5.81 -21.99
N ALA A 232 -12.31 -4.68 -21.28
CA ALA A 232 -13.44 -4.01 -20.63
C ALA A 232 -14.24 -3.13 -21.61
N ILE A 233 -13.58 -2.43 -22.55
CA ILE A 233 -14.22 -1.55 -23.55
C ILE A 233 -13.81 -1.99 -24.97
N GLN A 234 -14.27 -3.19 -25.33
CA GLN A 234 -13.93 -3.86 -26.57
C GLN A 234 -14.35 -3.05 -27.81
N GLY A 235 -13.51 -3.06 -28.84
CA GLY A 235 -13.74 -2.34 -30.10
C GLY A 235 -13.51 -0.82 -30.05
N VAL A 236 -13.46 -0.21 -28.85
CA VAL A 236 -13.17 1.22 -28.66
C VAL A 236 -11.69 1.43 -28.35
N ILE A 237 -11.16 0.68 -27.39
CA ILE A 237 -9.77 0.80 -26.93
C ILE A 237 -8.91 -0.19 -27.75
N LYS A 238 -8.02 0.36 -28.58
CA LYS A 238 -7.15 -0.40 -29.50
C LYS A 238 -5.69 -0.40 -29.05
N THR A 239 -5.16 0.75 -28.62
CA THR A 239 -3.77 0.90 -28.15
C THR A 239 -3.71 1.86 -26.95
N GLU A 240 -2.52 2.04 -26.38
CA GLU A 240 -2.23 3.06 -25.37
C GLU A 240 -2.49 4.50 -25.85
N THR A 241 -2.69 4.75 -27.14
CA THR A 241 -2.94 6.10 -27.72
C THR A 241 -4.14 6.16 -28.69
N ASP A 242 -4.85 5.05 -28.91
CA ASP A 242 -6.08 4.96 -29.69
C ASP A 242 -7.14 4.29 -28.81
N HIS A 243 -7.80 5.11 -27.98
CA HIS A 243 -8.66 4.66 -26.89
C HIS A 243 -9.97 5.45 -26.74
N GLY A 244 -10.46 6.06 -27.82
CA GLY A 244 -11.63 6.93 -27.80
C GLY A 244 -11.35 8.32 -27.20
N THR A 245 -12.36 9.18 -27.21
CA THR A 245 -12.18 10.63 -26.97
C THR A 245 -12.33 11.05 -25.51
N ASN A 246 -13.17 10.37 -24.73
CA ASN A 246 -13.57 10.79 -23.39
C ASN A 246 -12.96 9.97 -22.24
N LEU A 247 -12.08 9.00 -22.49
CA LEU A 247 -11.45 8.18 -21.45
C LEU A 247 -9.92 8.11 -21.54
N THR A 248 -9.28 7.94 -20.38
CA THR A 248 -7.88 7.52 -20.19
C THR A 248 -7.76 6.80 -18.83
N GLY A 249 -6.59 6.32 -18.43
CA GLY A 249 -6.42 5.68 -17.12
C GLY A 249 -5.12 4.92 -16.90
N ILE A 250 -5.09 4.13 -15.82
CA ILE A 250 -3.96 3.29 -15.39
C ILE A 250 -4.35 1.81 -15.44
N GLN A 251 -3.64 1.06 -16.27
CA GLN A 251 -3.67 -0.41 -16.27
C GLN A 251 -2.94 -0.93 -15.02
N SER A 252 -3.63 -1.73 -14.21
CA SER A 252 -3.09 -2.39 -13.01
C SER A 252 -2.79 -3.88 -13.27
N LEU A 253 -2.23 -4.20 -14.44
CA LEU A 253 -1.87 -5.55 -14.84
C LEU A 253 -0.52 -5.96 -14.25
N VAL A 254 -0.55 -6.89 -13.30
CA VAL A 254 0.60 -7.72 -12.93
C VAL A 254 0.72 -8.85 -13.95
N LEU A 255 1.89 -9.03 -14.55
CA LEU A 255 2.10 -10.11 -15.52
C LEU A 255 2.33 -11.44 -14.79
N PRO A 256 1.64 -12.53 -15.17
CA PRO A 256 1.90 -13.86 -14.62
C PRO A 256 3.35 -14.31 -14.78
N GLU A 257 4.07 -13.83 -15.82
CA GLU A 257 5.48 -14.13 -16.03
C GLU A 257 6.39 -13.59 -14.91
N ASP A 258 6.07 -12.45 -14.32
CA ASP A 258 6.87 -11.87 -13.22
C ASP A 258 6.65 -12.67 -11.91
N VAL A 259 5.43 -13.15 -11.68
CA VAL A 259 5.11 -13.98 -10.50
C VAL A 259 5.63 -15.41 -10.67
N PHE A 260 5.48 -16.04 -11.84
CA PHE A 260 5.94 -17.42 -12.06
C PHE A 260 7.47 -17.53 -12.03
N LYS A 261 8.19 -16.50 -12.48
CA LYS A 261 9.66 -16.40 -12.28
C LYS A 261 10.01 -16.34 -10.79
N LEU A 262 9.31 -15.53 -10.00
CA LEU A 262 9.52 -15.47 -8.55
C LEU A 262 9.18 -16.81 -7.85
N MET A 263 8.10 -17.48 -8.26
CA MET A 263 7.74 -18.82 -7.76
C MET A 263 8.87 -19.81 -7.98
N LEU A 264 9.48 -19.82 -9.17
CA LEU A 264 10.62 -20.67 -9.50
C LEU A 264 11.92 -20.24 -8.81
N GLU A 265 12.13 -18.95 -8.54
CA GLU A 265 13.27 -18.48 -7.73
C GLU A 265 13.15 -18.92 -6.27
N VAL A 266 11.93 -18.86 -5.71
CA VAL A 266 11.63 -19.30 -4.33
C VAL A 266 11.70 -20.83 -4.21
N ASN A 267 11.14 -21.56 -5.18
CA ASN A 267 11.17 -23.02 -5.21
C ASN A 267 11.27 -23.57 -6.66
N PRO A 268 12.50 -23.88 -7.14
CA PRO A 268 12.72 -24.42 -8.48
C PRO A 268 12.05 -25.77 -8.78
N LYS A 269 11.47 -26.45 -7.78
CA LYS A 269 10.76 -27.73 -7.95
C LYS A 269 9.30 -27.58 -8.36
N ILE A 270 8.72 -26.37 -8.31
CA ILE A 270 7.34 -26.14 -8.75
C ILE A 270 7.19 -26.53 -10.22
N LYS A 271 6.19 -27.36 -10.53
CA LYS A 271 5.77 -27.71 -11.89
C LYS A 271 4.29 -27.51 -12.13
N ASN A 272 3.46 -27.63 -11.10
CA ASN A 272 2.01 -27.59 -11.19
C ASN A 272 1.50 -26.40 -10.36
N ILE A 273 0.97 -25.39 -11.04
CA ILE A 273 0.44 -24.16 -10.41
C ILE A 273 -1.08 -24.21 -10.39
N GLY A 274 -1.67 -24.20 -9.19
CA GLY A 274 -3.12 -24.14 -9.01
C GLY A 274 -3.66 -22.73 -9.16
N LEU A 275 -4.64 -22.54 -10.04
CA LEU A 275 -5.33 -21.25 -10.22
C LEU A 275 -6.85 -21.44 -10.10
N VAL A 276 -7.45 -20.79 -9.10
CA VAL A 276 -8.90 -20.60 -9.04
C VAL A 276 -9.24 -19.25 -9.65
N TYR A 277 -10.25 -19.18 -10.52
CA TYR A 277 -10.63 -17.94 -11.22
C TYR A 277 -12.10 -17.93 -11.69
N ASN A 278 -12.67 -16.75 -11.93
CA ASN A 278 -13.99 -16.55 -12.50
C ASN A 278 -13.92 -16.22 -14.00
N PRO A 279 -14.19 -17.16 -14.93
CA PRO A 279 -14.20 -16.88 -16.37
C PRO A 279 -15.32 -15.91 -16.81
N GLY A 280 -16.30 -15.62 -15.94
CA GLY A 280 -17.32 -14.60 -16.15
C GLY A 280 -16.82 -13.16 -15.93
N GLU A 281 -15.65 -12.96 -15.30
CA GLU A 281 -14.98 -11.66 -15.22
C GLU A 281 -14.01 -11.51 -16.42
N PRO A 282 -14.25 -10.61 -17.40
CA PRO A 282 -13.40 -10.52 -18.60
C PRO A 282 -11.92 -10.25 -18.32
N ASN A 283 -11.64 -9.49 -17.26
CA ASN A 283 -10.27 -9.23 -16.81
C ASN A 283 -9.62 -10.43 -16.10
N SER A 284 -10.40 -11.26 -15.41
CA SER A 284 -9.88 -12.51 -14.85
C SER A 284 -9.55 -13.49 -15.95
N LYS A 285 -10.46 -13.69 -16.92
CA LYS A 285 -10.18 -14.52 -18.10
C LYS A 285 -8.96 -14.02 -18.88
N TYR A 286 -8.79 -12.71 -19.06
CA TYR A 286 -7.61 -12.16 -19.73
C TYR A 286 -6.30 -12.51 -19.00
N VAL A 287 -6.26 -12.37 -17.66
CA VAL A 287 -5.06 -12.73 -16.87
C VAL A 287 -4.86 -14.25 -16.79
N HIS A 288 -5.93 -15.04 -16.79
CA HIS A 288 -5.89 -16.51 -16.91
C HIS A 288 -5.25 -16.95 -18.22
N ASP A 289 -5.69 -16.39 -19.36
CA ASP A 289 -5.19 -16.79 -20.68
C ASP A 289 -3.70 -16.44 -20.83
N LEU A 290 -3.29 -15.26 -20.34
CA LEU A 290 -1.86 -14.90 -20.19
C LEU A 290 -1.10 -15.88 -19.27
N ALA A 291 -1.68 -16.31 -18.16
CA ALA A 291 -1.05 -17.28 -17.26
C ALA A 291 -0.87 -18.65 -17.93
N ALA A 292 -1.83 -19.08 -18.75
CA ALA A 292 -1.74 -20.33 -19.51
C ALA A 292 -0.68 -20.28 -20.62
N GLU A 293 -0.49 -19.14 -21.29
CA GLU A 293 0.62 -18.92 -22.23
C GLU A 293 1.98 -18.92 -21.54
N VAL A 294 2.10 -18.19 -20.42
CA VAL A 294 3.33 -18.11 -19.63
C VAL A 294 3.70 -19.47 -19.02
N ALA A 295 2.72 -20.24 -18.53
CA ALA A 295 2.95 -21.60 -18.02
C ALA A 295 3.63 -22.48 -19.08
N LYS A 296 3.09 -22.51 -20.31
CA LYS A 296 3.67 -23.22 -21.45
C LYS A 296 5.10 -22.72 -21.75
N LYS A 297 5.30 -21.40 -21.81
CA LYS A 297 6.61 -20.75 -22.04
C LYS A 297 7.68 -21.17 -21.02
N LEU A 298 7.29 -21.41 -19.77
CA LEU A 298 8.18 -21.78 -18.66
C LEU A 298 8.24 -23.29 -18.38
N ASN A 299 7.58 -24.13 -19.18
CA ASN A 299 7.44 -25.58 -18.96
C ASN A 299 6.82 -25.90 -17.59
N LEU A 300 5.68 -25.27 -17.32
CA LEU A 300 4.83 -25.43 -16.14
C LEU A 300 3.43 -25.85 -16.57
N ASN A 301 2.77 -26.64 -15.72
CA ASN A 301 1.37 -27.00 -15.84
C ASN A 301 0.53 -25.98 -15.06
N LEU A 302 -0.43 -25.35 -15.71
CA LEU A 302 -1.50 -24.63 -15.03
C LEU A 302 -2.62 -25.62 -14.72
N VAL A 303 -3.05 -25.70 -13.46
CA VAL A 303 -4.14 -26.56 -12.99
C VAL A 303 -5.27 -25.64 -12.55
N GLU A 304 -6.24 -25.45 -13.43
CA GLU A 304 -7.30 -24.47 -13.28
C GLU A 304 -8.56 -25.05 -12.60
N ALA A 305 -9.27 -24.21 -11.84
CA ALA A 305 -10.62 -24.48 -11.35
C ALA A 305 -11.48 -23.22 -11.47
N SER A 306 -12.59 -23.32 -12.19
CA SER A 306 -13.50 -22.20 -12.44
C SER A 306 -14.50 -22.02 -11.30
N VAL A 307 -14.80 -20.76 -10.96
CA VAL A 307 -15.89 -20.36 -10.06
C VAL A 307 -16.78 -19.31 -10.72
N THR A 308 -17.96 -19.08 -10.17
CA THR A 308 -18.87 -17.99 -10.56
C THR A 308 -19.14 -17.02 -9.41
N LYS A 309 -18.93 -17.45 -8.16
CA LYS A 309 -19.17 -16.69 -6.92
C LYS A 309 -18.23 -17.12 -5.79
N SER A 310 -18.03 -16.24 -4.81
CA SER A 310 -16.97 -16.34 -3.81
C SER A 310 -17.08 -17.50 -2.81
N ASP A 311 -18.29 -18.05 -2.59
CA ASP A 311 -18.51 -19.22 -1.73
C ASP A 311 -18.07 -20.54 -2.40
N GLU A 312 -17.92 -20.58 -3.72
CA GLU A 312 -17.43 -21.75 -4.47
C GLU A 312 -15.91 -21.94 -4.37
N VAL A 313 -15.17 -20.86 -4.04
CA VAL A 313 -13.70 -20.82 -4.07
C VAL A 313 -13.04 -21.83 -3.14
N LEU A 314 -13.64 -22.12 -1.98
CA LEU A 314 -13.14 -23.14 -1.06
C LEU A 314 -13.14 -24.53 -1.72
N THR A 315 -14.28 -24.93 -2.27
CA THR A 315 -14.48 -26.22 -2.93
C THR A 315 -13.66 -26.32 -4.22
N ALA A 316 -13.57 -25.23 -4.99
CA ALA A 316 -12.74 -25.16 -6.19
C ALA A 316 -11.25 -25.39 -5.87
N ALA A 317 -10.70 -24.71 -4.85
CA ALA A 317 -9.33 -24.91 -4.41
C ALA A 317 -9.07 -26.35 -3.91
N GLN A 318 -10.01 -26.91 -3.13
CA GLN A 318 -9.96 -28.32 -2.68
C GLN A 318 -9.94 -29.30 -3.86
N SER A 319 -10.68 -29.05 -4.93
CA SER A 319 -10.76 -29.95 -6.09
C SER A 319 -9.45 -30.10 -6.89
N ILE A 320 -8.48 -29.20 -6.67
CA ILE A 320 -7.17 -29.21 -7.34
C ILE A 320 -5.97 -29.35 -6.40
N VAL A 321 -6.16 -29.34 -5.07
CA VAL A 321 -5.05 -29.24 -4.10
C VAL A 321 -4.03 -30.38 -4.18
N ASP A 322 -4.48 -31.61 -4.45
CA ASP A 322 -3.60 -32.78 -4.59
C ASP A 322 -2.79 -32.79 -5.90
N LYS A 323 -3.19 -31.97 -6.88
CA LYS A 323 -2.63 -31.91 -8.24
C LYS A 323 -1.58 -30.81 -8.41
N VAL A 324 -1.33 -30.01 -7.38
CA VAL A 324 -0.54 -28.77 -7.46
C VAL A 324 0.64 -28.76 -6.49
N ASP A 325 1.72 -28.08 -6.86
CA ASP A 325 2.88 -27.83 -6.01
C ASP A 325 2.76 -26.51 -5.25
N ALA A 326 2.03 -25.54 -5.83
CA ALA A 326 1.78 -24.22 -5.28
C ALA A 326 0.44 -23.66 -5.80
N PHE A 327 -0.18 -22.75 -5.06
CA PHE A 327 -1.31 -21.96 -5.53
C PHE A 327 -0.85 -20.58 -6.02
N TYR A 328 -1.54 -20.07 -7.03
CA TYR A 328 -1.42 -18.71 -7.57
C TYR A 328 -2.78 -18.02 -7.55
N THR A 329 -2.81 -16.77 -7.11
CA THR A 329 -4.02 -15.92 -7.13
C THR A 329 -3.76 -14.62 -7.89
N THR A 330 -4.67 -14.31 -8.81
CA THR A 330 -4.72 -13.09 -9.61
C THR A 330 -5.46 -11.97 -8.86
N THR A 331 -5.69 -10.83 -9.51
CA THR A 331 -6.58 -9.76 -9.03
C THR A 331 -8.05 -10.01 -9.43
N ASP A 332 -8.46 -11.27 -9.49
CA ASP A 332 -9.85 -11.71 -9.72
C ASP A 332 -10.73 -11.30 -8.53
N ILE A 333 -11.87 -10.64 -8.77
CA ILE A 333 -12.62 -10.04 -7.66
C ILE A 333 -13.42 -11.08 -6.88
N THR A 334 -13.84 -12.17 -7.53
CA THR A 334 -14.52 -13.31 -6.89
C THR A 334 -13.58 -14.03 -5.91
N VAL A 335 -12.32 -14.22 -6.29
CA VAL A 335 -11.29 -14.94 -5.53
C VAL A 335 -10.60 -14.04 -4.49
N VAL A 336 -10.39 -12.75 -4.76
CA VAL A 336 -9.88 -11.79 -3.76
C VAL A 336 -10.86 -11.64 -2.59
N ASN A 337 -12.17 -11.60 -2.84
CA ASN A 337 -13.19 -11.64 -1.77
C ASN A 337 -13.17 -12.94 -0.96
N ALA A 338 -12.64 -14.03 -1.52
CA ALA A 338 -12.56 -15.35 -0.90
C ALA A 338 -11.11 -15.76 -0.56
N LEU A 339 -10.17 -14.81 -0.48
CA LEU A 339 -8.76 -15.09 -0.17
C LEU A 339 -8.57 -15.94 1.11
N PRO A 340 -9.33 -15.76 2.21
CA PRO A 340 -9.25 -16.65 3.37
C PRO A 340 -9.50 -18.13 3.06
N SER A 341 -10.35 -18.44 2.08
CA SER A 341 -10.60 -19.82 1.62
C SER A 341 -9.37 -20.41 0.91
N MET A 342 -8.71 -19.61 0.06
CA MET A 342 -7.44 -20.00 -0.58
C MET A 342 -6.34 -20.22 0.47
N VAL A 343 -6.19 -19.28 1.42
CA VAL A 343 -5.21 -19.36 2.53
C VAL A 343 -5.46 -20.59 3.40
N LYS A 344 -6.72 -20.91 3.71
CA LYS A 344 -7.11 -22.11 4.46
C LYS A 344 -6.64 -23.39 3.76
N VAL A 345 -7.03 -23.59 2.50
CA VAL A 345 -6.69 -24.81 1.73
C VAL A 345 -5.18 -24.93 1.51
N ALA A 346 -4.50 -23.83 1.21
CA ALA A 346 -3.04 -23.75 1.11
C ALA A 346 -2.34 -24.18 2.41
N THR A 347 -2.80 -23.67 3.56
CA THR A 347 -2.25 -23.97 4.89
C THR A 347 -2.49 -25.42 5.32
N GLU A 348 -3.72 -25.91 5.18
CA GLU A 348 -4.12 -27.26 5.62
C GLU A 348 -3.38 -28.36 4.83
N ASN A 349 -3.05 -28.12 3.57
CA ASN A 349 -2.46 -29.11 2.67
C ASN A 349 -0.97 -28.86 2.35
N LYS A 350 -0.32 -27.93 3.08
CA LYS A 350 1.10 -27.55 2.89
C LYS A 350 1.45 -27.20 1.44
N LYS A 351 0.61 -26.37 0.81
CA LYS A 351 0.82 -25.82 -0.53
C LYS A 351 1.05 -24.31 -0.40
N PRO A 352 2.20 -23.76 -0.81
CA PRO A 352 2.45 -22.32 -0.75
C PRO A 352 1.50 -21.53 -1.65
N LEU A 353 0.90 -20.47 -1.11
CA LEU A 353 0.08 -19.50 -1.85
C LEU A 353 0.90 -18.27 -2.24
N PHE A 354 0.94 -18.01 -3.55
CA PHE A 354 1.51 -16.81 -4.16
C PHE A 354 0.39 -15.90 -4.69
N ALA A 355 0.47 -14.58 -4.45
CA ALA A 355 -0.59 -13.63 -4.80
C ALA A 355 -0.10 -12.42 -5.61
N SER A 356 -0.89 -11.97 -6.59
CA SER A 356 -0.59 -10.81 -7.46
C SER A 356 -0.94 -9.43 -6.87
N ASN A 357 -1.32 -9.35 -5.60
CA ASN A 357 -1.60 -8.10 -4.89
C ASN A 357 -0.83 -8.07 -3.55
N ALA A 358 0.06 -7.09 -3.36
CA ALA A 358 1.03 -7.06 -2.26
C ALA A 358 0.37 -7.08 -0.86
N THR A 359 -0.85 -6.56 -0.76
CA THR A 359 -1.74 -6.57 0.41
C THR A 359 -2.01 -7.98 0.96
N SER A 360 -2.16 -8.99 0.09
CA SER A 360 -2.51 -10.38 0.45
C SER A 360 -1.52 -11.08 1.38
N ALA A 361 -0.26 -10.61 1.44
CA ALA A 361 0.69 -11.13 2.42
C ALA A 361 0.24 -10.87 3.87
N GLN A 362 -0.40 -9.73 4.16
CA GLN A 362 -0.94 -9.48 5.50
C GLN A 362 -2.10 -10.44 5.82
N SER A 363 -2.90 -10.79 4.82
CA SER A 363 -4.06 -11.69 4.92
C SER A 363 -3.71 -13.19 4.81
N GLY A 364 -2.43 -13.55 4.77
CA GLY A 364 -1.97 -14.93 4.88
C GLY A 364 -1.50 -15.63 3.60
N ALA A 365 -1.32 -14.91 2.47
CA ALA A 365 -0.49 -15.45 1.39
C ALA A 365 0.98 -15.52 1.86
N ALA A 366 1.69 -16.61 1.53
CA ALA A 366 3.09 -16.79 1.93
C ALA A 366 4.00 -15.76 1.26
N VAL A 367 3.76 -15.50 -0.03
CA VAL A 367 4.44 -14.48 -0.82
C VAL A 367 3.39 -13.72 -1.64
N ALA A 368 3.46 -12.40 -1.62
CA ALA A 368 2.69 -11.55 -2.50
C ALA A 368 3.63 -10.67 -3.33
N TYR A 369 3.45 -10.65 -4.65
CA TYR A 369 4.28 -9.88 -5.57
C TYR A 369 3.38 -9.19 -6.58
N GLY A 370 3.19 -7.89 -6.38
CA GLY A 370 2.12 -7.16 -7.06
C GLY A 370 2.17 -5.65 -6.86
N LEU A 371 1.16 -4.97 -7.38
CA LEU A 371 1.03 -3.51 -7.25
C LEU A 371 0.54 -3.11 -5.86
N LEU A 372 0.87 -1.87 -5.46
CA LEU A 372 0.15 -1.16 -4.39
C LEU A 372 -0.95 -0.32 -5.05
N TYR A 373 -2.21 -0.63 -4.78
CA TYR A 373 -3.33 0.04 -5.44
C TYR A 373 -3.45 1.54 -5.09
N THR A 374 -2.93 1.96 -3.94
CA THR A 374 -2.76 3.40 -3.62
C THR A 374 -1.92 4.13 -4.67
N GLU A 375 -0.92 3.50 -5.27
CA GLU A 375 -0.14 4.11 -6.36
C GLU A 375 -0.92 4.12 -7.68
N VAL A 376 -1.71 3.08 -7.96
CA VAL A 376 -2.65 3.08 -9.10
C VAL A 376 -3.61 4.27 -9.01
N GLY A 377 -4.08 4.58 -7.79
CA GLY A 377 -4.85 5.79 -7.48
C GLY A 377 -4.07 7.08 -7.72
N ILE A 378 -2.88 7.21 -7.12
CA ILE A 378 -2.04 8.44 -7.21
C ILE A 378 -1.68 8.76 -8.67
N VAL A 379 -1.22 7.78 -9.47
CA VAL A 379 -0.86 8.03 -10.87
C VAL A 379 -2.13 8.28 -11.73
N GLY A 380 -3.27 7.67 -11.37
CA GLY A 380 -4.57 8.00 -11.96
C GLY A 380 -4.98 9.45 -11.72
N ALA A 381 -4.75 9.99 -10.52
CA ALA A 381 -5.01 11.38 -10.22
C ALA A 381 -4.17 12.34 -11.08
N GLY A 382 -2.92 11.98 -11.42
CA GLY A 382 -2.09 12.73 -12.36
C GLY A 382 -2.71 12.85 -13.77
N LYS A 383 -3.53 11.89 -14.20
CA LYS A 383 -4.30 11.97 -15.45
C LYS A 383 -5.58 12.81 -15.28
N ALA A 384 -6.26 12.68 -14.15
CA ALA A 384 -7.43 13.53 -13.84
C ALA A 384 -7.06 15.01 -13.75
N ALA A 385 -5.96 15.34 -13.06
CA ALA A 385 -5.43 16.70 -12.98
C ALA A 385 -5.17 17.32 -14.37
N GLN A 386 -4.57 16.57 -15.28
CA GLN A 386 -4.35 17.00 -16.67
C GLN A 386 -5.63 17.28 -17.45
N ILE A 387 -6.71 16.54 -17.17
CA ILE A 387 -8.04 16.80 -17.78
C ILE A 387 -8.66 18.07 -17.19
N LEU A 388 -8.55 18.26 -15.88
CA LEU A 388 -9.08 19.45 -15.20
C LEU A 388 -8.29 20.74 -15.52
N ASP A 389 -7.04 20.60 -15.99
CA ASP A 389 -6.18 21.61 -16.63
C ASP A 389 -6.50 21.82 -18.13
N GLY A 390 -7.44 21.06 -18.71
CA GLY A 390 -8.01 21.29 -20.04
C GLY A 390 -7.48 20.38 -21.16
N LYS A 391 -6.63 19.38 -20.88
CA LYS A 391 -6.31 18.35 -21.90
C LYS A 391 -7.52 17.45 -22.14
N LYS A 392 -7.71 16.99 -23.38
CA LYS A 392 -8.76 15.99 -23.68
C LYS A 392 -8.32 14.61 -23.17
N PRO A 393 -9.23 13.76 -22.66
CA PRO A 393 -8.88 12.41 -22.21
C PRO A 393 -8.22 11.57 -23.30
N GLY A 394 -8.74 11.60 -24.53
CA GLY A 394 -8.17 10.89 -25.68
C GLY A 394 -6.78 11.38 -26.13
N ASP A 395 -6.35 12.57 -25.69
CA ASP A 395 -5.00 13.10 -25.96
C ASP A 395 -3.99 12.68 -24.84
N ILE A 396 -4.44 11.96 -23.80
CA ILE A 396 -3.62 11.48 -22.67
C ILE A 396 -3.49 9.96 -22.77
N PRO A 397 -2.30 9.41 -23.08
CA PRO A 397 -2.11 7.97 -23.23
C PRO A 397 -2.53 7.15 -22.02
N ILE A 398 -2.96 5.91 -22.23
CA ILE A 398 -3.18 4.92 -21.17
C ILE A 398 -1.82 4.37 -20.71
N ASP A 399 -1.51 4.48 -19.42
CA ASP A 399 -0.27 3.94 -18.84
C ASP A 399 -0.50 2.58 -18.16
N ARG A 400 0.54 1.76 -18.05
CA ARG A 400 0.57 0.59 -17.16
C ARG A 400 1.50 0.85 -15.98
N LEU A 401 1.03 0.65 -14.75
CA LEU A 401 1.89 0.70 -13.58
C LEU A 401 2.82 -0.53 -13.57
N LYS A 402 4.13 -0.30 -13.49
CA LYS A 402 5.16 -1.35 -13.62
C LYS A 402 5.89 -1.67 -12.31
N GLN A 403 5.71 -0.87 -11.26
CA GLN A 403 6.38 -1.06 -9.99
C GLN A 403 5.69 -2.15 -9.17
N LEU A 404 6.29 -3.34 -9.18
CA LEU A 404 5.87 -4.46 -8.33
C LEU A 404 6.57 -4.40 -6.96
N TYR A 405 5.89 -4.88 -5.93
CA TYR A 405 6.38 -4.91 -4.56
C TYR A 405 6.33 -6.32 -4.00
N LEU A 406 7.44 -6.77 -3.42
CA LEU A 406 7.61 -8.11 -2.86
C LEU A 406 7.31 -8.07 -1.36
N TYR A 407 6.14 -8.57 -0.97
CA TYR A 407 5.69 -8.67 0.41
C TYR A 407 5.69 -10.14 0.83
N ILE A 408 6.20 -10.46 2.01
CA ILE A 408 6.39 -11.85 2.47
C ILE A 408 5.78 -12.03 3.86
N ASN A 409 5.03 -13.10 4.06
CA ASN A 409 4.55 -13.49 5.39
C ASN A 409 5.28 -14.75 5.85
N LEU A 410 6.23 -14.57 6.76
CA LEU A 410 7.11 -15.64 7.24
C LEU A 410 6.32 -16.70 8.02
N LYS A 411 5.28 -16.29 8.75
CA LYS A 411 4.38 -17.20 9.46
C LYS A 411 3.52 -18.01 8.50
N ALA A 412 2.95 -17.39 7.47
CA ALA A 412 2.17 -18.12 6.46
C ALA A 412 3.07 -19.06 5.63
N ALA A 413 4.29 -18.63 5.30
CA ALA A 413 5.26 -19.47 4.60
C ALA A 413 5.61 -20.75 5.40
N ASP A 414 5.96 -20.62 6.69
CA ASP A 414 6.18 -21.76 7.59
C ASP A 414 4.93 -22.65 7.71
N GLN A 415 3.75 -22.04 7.93
CA GLN A 415 2.48 -22.76 8.00
C GLN A 415 2.14 -23.51 6.71
N MET A 416 2.59 -23.05 5.55
CA MET A 416 2.44 -23.72 4.24
C MET A 416 3.63 -24.63 3.87
N GLY A 417 4.67 -24.76 4.71
CA GLY A 417 5.84 -25.59 4.47
C GLY A 417 6.89 -24.99 3.52
N LEU A 418 6.84 -23.68 3.28
CA LEU A 418 7.69 -22.96 2.33
C LEU A 418 8.93 -22.37 3.00
N LYS A 419 10.10 -22.95 2.74
CA LYS A 419 11.38 -22.28 3.00
C LYS A 419 11.68 -21.28 1.88
N ILE A 420 11.71 -19.99 2.21
CA ILE A 420 12.04 -18.91 1.26
C ILE A 420 13.57 -18.68 1.27
N PRO A 421 14.24 -18.53 0.11
CA PRO A 421 15.68 -18.22 0.04
C PRO A 421 16.03 -16.82 0.55
N ASP A 422 17.20 -16.66 1.16
CA ASP A 422 17.68 -15.37 1.72
C ASP A 422 17.79 -14.27 0.64
N ALA A 423 18.14 -14.63 -0.59
CA ALA A 423 18.18 -13.71 -1.74
C ALA A 423 16.80 -13.12 -2.11
N VAL A 424 15.72 -13.82 -1.77
CA VAL A 424 14.34 -13.31 -1.90
C VAL A 424 13.95 -12.50 -0.66
N LEU A 425 14.27 -12.98 0.54
CA LEU A 425 14.00 -12.29 1.81
C LEU A 425 14.69 -10.91 1.91
N ASN A 426 15.87 -10.77 1.31
CA ASN A 426 16.64 -9.52 1.27
C ASN A 426 16.13 -8.51 0.22
N ARG A 427 15.36 -8.96 -0.78
CA ARG A 427 14.69 -8.09 -1.77
C ARG A 427 13.25 -7.76 -1.40
N ALA A 428 12.72 -8.31 -0.31
CA ALA A 428 11.37 -8.03 0.15
C ALA A 428 11.22 -6.57 0.56
N THR A 429 10.21 -5.89 0.01
CA THR A 429 9.80 -4.54 0.42
C THR A 429 9.40 -4.52 1.89
N ALA A 430 8.68 -5.57 2.33
CA ALA A 430 8.26 -5.77 3.72
C ALA A 430 8.11 -7.26 4.06
N LYS A 431 8.32 -7.59 5.34
CA LYS A 431 8.12 -8.92 5.93
C LYS A 431 7.14 -8.87 7.09
N TYR A 432 6.34 -9.92 7.28
CA TYR A 432 5.35 -10.04 8.35
C TYR A 432 5.50 -11.36 9.11
N ASP A 433 5.46 -11.29 10.44
CA ASP A 433 5.47 -12.47 11.34
C ASP A 433 4.05 -12.84 11.83
N THR A 434 3.04 -12.09 11.38
CA THR A 434 1.65 -12.20 11.79
C THR A 434 0.74 -12.24 10.58
N ILE A 435 -0.31 -13.06 10.64
CA ILE A 435 -1.43 -13.04 9.70
C ILE A 435 -2.53 -12.19 10.35
N LYS A 436 -3.07 -11.21 9.62
CA LYS A 436 -4.33 -10.53 9.98
C LYS A 436 -5.49 -11.41 9.54
N GLN A 437 -6.41 -11.66 10.47
CA GLN A 437 -7.72 -12.27 10.19
C GLN A 437 -8.75 -11.17 9.95
#